data_AF-V5A0D9-F1
#
_entry.id   AF-V5A0D9-F1
#
_cell.length_a   1.000
_cell.length_b   1.000
_cell.length_c   1.000
_cell.angle_alpha   90.00
_cell.angle_beta   90.00
_cell.angle_gamma   90.00
#
_symmetry.space_group_name_H-M   'P 1'
#
loop_
_entity.id
_entity.type
_entity.pdbx_description
1 polymer ?
#
loop_
_entity_poly.entity_id
_entity_poly.type
_entity_poly.pdbx_seq_one_letter_code
_entity_poly.pdbx_strand_id
1 'polypeptide(L)'
;MASPTGDNRADGVEFIHEDDGQITARDIETGVASYGETKAEALVMLAEALSLHTGEGEPVTDETLREFGHDPENTGDESLPEFIQ
;
A
#
# COMPACT_ATOMS: atom_id res chain seq x y z
N MET A 1 1.06 -28.64 21.41
CA MET A 1 1.37 -27.24 21.81
C MET A 1 2.75 -26.92 21.26
N ALA A 2 2.82 -26.27 20.10
CA ALA A 2 4.09 -25.83 19.53
C ALA A 2 4.32 -24.38 19.97
N SER A 3 5.39 -24.15 20.73
CA SER A 3 5.88 -22.81 21.05
C SER A 3 6.73 -22.32 19.87
N PRO A 4 6.52 -21.11 19.33
CA PRO A 4 7.46 -20.57 18.36
C PRO A 4 8.68 -20.04 19.13
N THR A 5 9.78 -20.78 19.03
CA THR A 5 11.12 -20.27 19.32
C THR A 5 11.62 -19.62 18.04
N GLY A 6 11.70 -18.30 18.02
CA GLY A 6 12.18 -17.53 16.87
C GLY A 6 11.97 -16.03 17.10
N ASP A 7 12.86 -15.43 17.88
CA ASP A 7 13.01 -13.98 17.92
C ASP A 7 13.72 -13.55 16.63
N ASN A 8 12.94 -13.34 15.56
CA ASN A 8 13.33 -12.60 14.35
C ASN A 8 12.08 -11.92 13.78
N ARG A 9 11.59 -10.88 14.47
CA ARG A 9 10.42 -10.09 14.07
C ARG A 9 10.76 -9.18 12.89
N ALA A 10 10.95 -9.74 11.71
CA ALA A 10 10.79 -8.99 10.47
C ALA A 10 9.51 -9.39 9.72
N ASP A 11 8.92 -10.54 10.06
CA ASP A 11 7.85 -11.16 9.27
C ASP A 11 6.48 -11.02 9.97
N GLY A 12 5.43 -10.65 9.21
CA GLY A 12 4.05 -10.61 9.68
C GLY A 12 3.27 -9.33 9.33
N VAL A 13 2.03 -9.27 9.80
CA VAL A 13 1.10 -8.15 9.55
C VAL A 13 0.74 -7.46 10.86
N GLU A 14 0.95 -6.14 10.92
CA GLU A 14 0.43 -5.28 11.98
C GLU A 14 -0.96 -4.73 11.62
N PHE A 15 -1.81 -4.53 12.63
CA PHE A 15 -3.14 -3.96 12.46
C PHE A 15 -3.27 -2.66 13.25
N ILE A 16 -3.72 -1.61 12.58
CA ILE A 16 -4.01 -0.31 13.18
C ILE A 16 -5.52 -0.12 13.10
N HIS A 17 -6.13 0.31 14.20
CA HIS A 17 -7.56 0.61 14.28
C HIS A 17 -7.69 2.13 14.27
N GLU A 18 -8.26 2.66 13.20
CA GLU A 18 -8.37 4.09 12.98
C GLU A 18 -9.57 4.66 13.76
N ASP A 19 -9.54 5.97 14.02
CA ASP A 19 -10.58 6.66 14.79
C ASP A 19 -11.96 6.65 14.09
N ASP A 20 -11.99 6.46 12.77
CA ASP A 20 -13.20 6.35 11.95
C ASP A 20 -13.80 4.93 11.90
N GLY A 21 -13.17 3.98 12.60
CA GLY A 21 -13.60 2.58 12.67
C GLY A 21 -13.02 1.69 11.56
N GLN A 22 -12.22 2.23 10.65
CA GLN A 22 -11.52 1.47 9.63
C GLN A 22 -10.34 0.71 10.24
N ILE A 23 -9.91 -0.36 9.57
CA ILE A 23 -8.76 -1.18 9.98
C ILE A 23 -7.72 -1.14 8.87
N THR A 24 -6.52 -0.69 9.22
CA THR A 24 -5.34 -0.78 8.36
C THR A 24 -4.58 -2.07 8.67
N ALA A 25 -4.23 -2.83 7.64
CA ALA A 25 -3.32 -3.97 7.71
C ALA A 25 -2.02 -3.60 7.00
N ARG A 26 -0.88 -3.70 7.70
CA ARG A 26 0.44 -3.39 7.16
C ARG A 26 1.37 -4.57 7.28
N ASP A 27 1.95 -4.97 6.16
CA ASP A 27 3.01 -5.96 6.11
C ASP A 27 4.33 -5.36 6.63
N ILE A 28 4.96 -6.03 7.59
CA ILE A 28 6.15 -5.51 8.29
C ILE A 28 7.39 -5.59 7.40
N GLU A 29 7.48 -6.62 6.55
CA GLU A 29 8.65 -6.87 5.69
C GLU A 29 8.77 -5.82 4.59
N THR A 30 7.66 -5.57 3.89
CA THR A 30 7.60 -4.68 2.71
C THR A 30 7.18 -3.26 3.06
N GLY A 31 6.52 -3.07 4.21
CA GLY A 31 5.87 -1.81 4.58
C GLY A 31 4.60 -1.51 3.79
N VAL A 32 4.17 -2.39 2.88
CA VAL A 32 2.92 -2.24 2.13
C VAL A 32 1.76 -2.31 3.09
N ALA A 33 0.81 -1.41 2.91
CA ALA A 33 -0.39 -1.34 3.74
C ALA A 33 -1.64 -1.25 2.86
N SER A 34 -2.73 -1.78 3.38
CA SER A 34 -4.07 -1.56 2.84
C SER A 34 -5.09 -1.52 3.97
N TYR A 35 -6.34 -1.20 3.64
CA TYR A 35 -7.37 -0.94 4.65
C TYR A 35 -8.72 -1.55 4.27
N GLY A 36 -9.61 -1.66 5.26
CA GLY A 36 -10.98 -2.11 5.07
C GLY A 36 -11.85 -1.83 6.31
N GLU A 37 -13.16 -1.93 6.16
CA GLU A 37 -14.11 -1.78 7.27
C GLU A 37 -13.96 -2.94 8.28
N THR A 38 -13.50 -4.09 7.80
CA THR A 38 -13.20 -5.26 8.59
C THR A 38 -11.77 -5.73 8.43
N LYS A 39 -11.30 -6.50 9.42
CA LYS A 39 -9.99 -7.14 9.38
C LYS A 39 -9.81 -8.06 8.17
N ALA A 40 -10.88 -8.73 7.75
CA ALA A 40 -10.86 -9.63 6.60
C ALA A 40 -10.69 -8.85 5.29
N GLU A 41 -11.42 -7.75 5.12
CA GLU A 41 -11.30 -6.88 3.94
C GLU A 41 -9.91 -6.24 3.87
N ALA A 42 -9.41 -5.71 4.98
CA ALA A 42 -8.06 -5.13 5.02
C ALA A 42 -6.98 -6.14 4.60
N LEU A 43 -7.13 -7.41 4.99
CA LEU A 43 -6.23 -8.49 4.59
C LEU A 43 -6.37 -8.87 3.11
N VAL A 44 -7.58 -8.91 2.56
CA VAL A 44 -7.82 -9.16 1.13
C VAL A 44 -7.15 -8.06 0.29
N MET A 45 -7.39 -6.81 0.66
CA MET A 45 -6.80 -5.66 -0.05
C MET A 45 -5.28 -5.60 0.13
N LEU A 46 -4.75 -6.00 1.29
CA LEU A 46 -3.31 -6.09 1.50
C LEU A 46 -2.67 -7.16 0.61
N ALA A 47 -3.31 -8.32 0.45
CA ALA A 47 -2.82 -9.38 -0.42
C ALA A 47 -2.72 -8.91 -1.88
N GLU A 48 -3.75 -8.21 -2.38
CA GLU A 48 -3.72 -7.61 -3.71
C GLU A 48 -2.60 -6.56 -3.84
N ALA A 49 -2.46 -5.67 -2.85
CA ALA A 49 -1.42 -4.65 -2.83
C ALA A 49 -0.01 -5.25 -2.85
N LEU A 50 0.23 -6.35 -2.12
CA LEU A 50 1.50 -7.07 -2.14
C LEU A 50 1.81 -7.67 -3.51
N SER A 51 0.82 -8.33 -4.14
CA SER A 51 0.95 -8.84 -5.51
C SER A 51 1.31 -7.73 -6.50
N LEU A 52 0.59 -6.60 -6.44
CA LEU A 52 0.86 -5.44 -7.31
C LEU A 52 2.23 -4.81 -7.03
N HIS A 53 2.66 -4.74 -5.77
CA HIS A 53 3.98 -4.24 -5.39
C HIS A 53 5.11 -5.08 -5.98
N THR A 54 4.91 -6.39 -6.13
CA THR A 54 5.89 -7.29 -6.79
C THR A 54 5.85 -7.25 -8.32
N GLY A 55 5.00 -6.41 -8.91
CA GLY A 55 4.92 -6.19 -10.35
C GLY A 55 3.97 -7.14 -11.09
N GLU A 56 3.03 -7.79 -10.40
CA GLU A 56 2.03 -8.68 -11.04
C GLU A 56 0.91 -7.91 -11.78
N GLY A 57 0.88 -6.57 -11.71
CA GLY A 57 -0.12 -5.73 -12.38
C GLY A 57 0.22 -5.39 -13.84
N GLU A 58 -0.78 -4.93 -14.59
CA GLU A 58 -0.56 -4.36 -15.92
C GLU A 58 0.12 -2.98 -15.78
N PRO A 59 1.23 -2.72 -16.49
CA PRO A 59 1.87 -1.41 -16.47
C PRO A 59 0.92 -0.33 -16.99
N VAL A 60 0.91 0.82 -16.30
CA VAL A 60 0.18 2.00 -16.76
C VAL A 60 0.83 2.51 -18.04
N THR A 61 0.03 2.73 -19.08
CA THR A 61 0.48 3.28 -20.37
C THR A 61 0.21 4.77 -20.46
N ASP A 62 0.95 5.48 -21.32
CA ASP A 62 0.69 6.89 -21.62
C ASP A 62 -0.75 7.14 -22.10
N GLU A 63 -1.33 6.20 -22.86
CA GLU A 63 -2.70 6.33 -23.34
C GLU A 63 -3.69 6.27 -22.18
N THR A 64 -3.47 5.35 -21.24
CA THR A 64 -4.25 5.26 -20.00
C THR A 64 -4.13 6.57 -19.19
N LEU A 65 -2.92 7.12 -19.04
CA LEU A 65 -2.74 8.41 -18.35
C LEU A 65 -3.58 9.52 -19.01
N ARG A 66 -3.52 9.63 -20.34
CA ARG A 66 -4.31 10.62 -21.09
C ARG A 66 -5.81 10.41 -20.95
N GLU A 67 -6.28 9.17 -20.94
CA GLU A 67 -7.69 8.84 -20.68
C GLU A 67 -8.18 9.36 -19.32
N PHE A 68 -7.34 9.24 -18.29
CA PHE A 68 -7.63 9.77 -16.95
C PHE A 68 -7.37 11.29 -16.80
N GLY A 69 -6.97 11.98 -17.88
CA GLY A 69 -6.73 13.43 -17.88
C GLY A 69 -5.34 13.83 -17.37
N HIS A 70 -4.39 12.90 -17.34
CA HIS A 70 -3.00 13.15 -16.97
C HIS A 70 -2.10 13.24 -18.20
N ASP A 71 -1.22 14.25 -18.22
CA ASP A 71 -0.19 14.39 -19.26
C ASP A 71 1.03 13.53 -18.86
N PRO A 72 1.42 12.52 -19.66
CA PRO A 72 2.58 11.67 -19.36
C PRO A 72 3.91 12.43 -19.31
N GLU A 73 4.01 13.60 -19.97
CA GLU A 73 5.23 14.42 -19.94
C GLU A 73 5.30 15.32 -18.69
N ASN A 74 4.20 15.46 -17.94
CA ASN A 74 4.16 16.25 -16.72
C ASN A 74 4.73 15.46 -15.52
N THR A 75 6.05 15.46 -15.39
CA THR A 75 6.81 14.66 -14.42
C THR A 75 7.07 15.33 -13.07
N GLY A 76 6.48 16.51 -12.82
CA GLY A 76 6.50 17.15 -11.50
C GLY A 76 7.76 17.95 -11.18
N ASP A 77 8.38 18.57 -12.19
CA ASP A 77 9.55 19.44 -12.05
C ASP A 77 9.26 20.80 -11.36
N GLU A 78 8.02 21.01 -10.93
CA GLU A 78 7.59 22.21 -10.24
C GLU A 78 8.15 22.26 -8.81
N SER A 79 8.54 23.46 -8.37
CA SER A 79 8.98 23.66 -6.99
C SER A 79 7.85 23.33 -6.01
N LEU A 80 8.14 22.52 -4.99
CA LEU A 80 7.19 22.26 -3.91
C LEU A 80 6.67 23.59 -3.33
N PRO A 81 5.38 23.66 -2.95
CA PRO A 81 4.83 24.82 -2.28
C PRO A 81 5.65 25.21 -1.05
N GLU A 82 5.81 26.52 -0.76
CA GLU A 82 6.66 27.00 0.36
C GLU A 82 6.34 26.36 1.71
N PHE A 83 5.09 25.93 1.95
CA PHE A 83 4.69 25.33 3.22
C PHE A 83 5.11 23.86 3.40
N ILE A 84 5.62 23.19 2.35
CA ILE A 84 6.15 21.80 2.37
C ILE A 84 7.68 21.79 2.14
N GLN A 85 8.31 22.95 1.95
CA GLN A 85 9.77 23.05 1.81
C GLN A 85 10.50 22.80 3.14
#